data_AF-A0A2E9D5U1-F1
#
_entry.id   AF-A0A2E9D5U1-F1
#
_cell.length_a   1.000
_cell.length_b   1.000
_cell.length_c   1.000
_cell.angle_alpha   90.00
_cell.angle_beta   90.00
_cell.angle_gamma   90.00
#
_symmetry.space_group_name_H-M   'P 1'
#
loop_
_entity.id
_entity.type
_entity.pdbx_description
1 polymer ?
#
loop_
_entity_poly.entity_id
_entity_poly.type
_entity_poly.pdbx_seq_one_letter_code
_entity_poly.pdbx_strand_id
1 'polypeptide(L)'
;MPDTKSAIESLMGERGRLRTAHEMLKAALDTDTRDYSFVPFYVAVANYMEASMGRLNEQDIKMLGRLREKLGNATPEEEEIIAEVHRRLDGNREHLKKFLACRAALASNQNDDETIADYEETSHAYVDYIHNRMGHHAPSTDIARRLFDESDWIDIADIDEEYFVKEKELYKELLKTRPESVPLGMAAEEYVEQYRSDRG
;
A
#
# COMPACT_ATOMS: atom_id res chain seq x y z
N MET A 1 -23.75 -11.02 -16.12
CA MET A 1 -22.93 -10.67 -14.95
C MET A 1 -21.50 -10.54 -15.45
N PRO A 2 -21.04 -9.34 -15.80
CA PRO A 2 -19.68 -9.17 -16.30
C PRO A 2 -18.69 -9.10 -15.11
N ASP A 3 -17.64 -9.91 -15.19
CA ASP A 3 -16.31 -9.71 -14.62
C ASP A 3 -16.04 -9.37 -13.14
N THR A 4 -17.00 -9.49 -12.22
CA THR A 4 -16.70 -9.33 -10.77
C THR A 4 -15.59 -10.28 -10.27
N LYS A 5 -15.37 -11.40 -10.96
CA LYS A 5 -14.29 -12.35 -10.63
C LYS A 5 -12.89 -11.82 -10.99
N SER A 6 -12.72 -11.12 -12.12
CA SER A 6 -11.46 -10.50 -12.55
C SER A 6 -11.04 -9.32 -11.67
N ALA A 7 -12.04 -8.55 -11.26
CA ALA A 7 -11.94 -7.40 -10.37
C ALA A 7 -11.30 -7.71 -9.00
N ILE A 8 -11.91 -8.65 -8.27
CA ILE A 8 -11.48 -9.02 -6.92
C ILE A 8 -10.11 -9.69 -6.97
N GLU A 9 -9.87 -10.54 -7.97
CA GLU A 9 -8.56 -11.18 -8.17
C GLU A 9 -7.45 -10.14 -8.43
N SER A 10 -7.74 -9.09 -9.19
CA SER A 10 -6.78 -8.00 -9.47
C SER A 10 -6.45 -7.20 -8.21
N LEU A 11 -7.47 -6.81 -7.43
CA LEU A 11 -7.31 -6.09 -6.16
C LEU A 11 -6.52 -6.90 -5.13
N MET A 12 -6.81 -8.20 -5.04
CA MET A 12 -6.09 -9.08 -4.14
C MET A 12 -4.64 -9.27 -4.61
N GLY A 13 -4.43 -9.47 -5.90
CA GLY A 13 -3.09 -9.51 -6.47
C GLY A 13 -2.27 -8.26 -6.11
N GLU A 14 -2.84 -7.07 -6.24
CA GLU A 14 -2.15 -5.81 -5.87
C GLU A 14 -1.83 -5.75 -4.37
N ARG A 15 -2.77 -6.12 -3.49
CA ARG A 15 -2.51 -6.16 -2.04
C ARG A 15 -1.37 -7.12 -1.68
N GLY A 16 -1.34 -8.28 -2.34
CA GLY A 16 -0.23 -9.24 -2.20
C GLY A 16 1.10 -8.62 -2.62
N ARG A 17 1.16 -8.04 -3.82
CA ARG A 17 2.37 -7.36 -4.33
C ARG A 17 2.82 -6.21 -3.44
N LEU A 18 1.88 -5.43 -2.91
CA LEU A 18 2.17 -4.34 -1.98
C LEU A 18 2.79 -4.84 -0.68
N ARG A 19 2.24 -5.91 -0.11
CA ARG A 19 2.84 -6.55 1.05
C ARG A 19 4.25 -7.04 0.76
N THR A 20 4.46 -7.69 -0.38
CA THR A 20 5.79 -8.14 -0.81
C THR A 20 6.77 -6.97 -0.96
N ALA A 21 6.33 -5.85 -1.54
CA ALA A 21 7.15 -4.65 -1.65
C ALA A 21 7.55 -4.09 -0.28
N HIS A 22 6.66 -4.10 0.72
CA HIS A 22 7.00 -3.71 2.09
C HIS A 22 8.01 -4.68 2.73
N GLU A 23 7.83 -5.98 2.56
CA GLU A 23 8.73 -7.01 3.10
C GLU A 23 10.13 -6.89 2.49
N MET A 24 10.24 -6.69 1.17
CA MET A 24 11.53 -6.48 0.50
C MET A 24 12.19 -5.18 0.93
N LEU A 25 11.43 -4.07 1.02
CA LEU A 25 11.98 -2.80 1.49
C LEU A 25 12.53 -2.96 2.91
N LYS A 26 11.74 -3.51 3.83
CA LYS A 26 12.18 -3.75 5.20
C LYS A 26 13.45 -4.59 5.26
N ALA A 27 13.49 -5.70 4.52
CA ALA A 27 14.67 -6.56 4.51
C ALA A 27 15.92 -5.88 3.94
N ALA A 28 15.77 -4.98 2.96
CA ALA A 28 16.87 -4.17 2.46
C ALA A 28 17.37 -3.15 3.50
N LEU A 29 16.44 -2.49 4.20
CA LEU A 29 16.75 -1.52 5.24
C LEU A 29 17.35 -2.14 6.52
N ASP A 30 17.10 -3.44 6.75
CA ASP A 30 17.64 -4.21 7.88
C ASP A 30 19.04 -4.79 7.59
N THR A 31 19.65 -4.48 6.42
CA THR A 31 21.02 -4.92 6.12
C THR A 31 22.04 -4.10 6.90
N ASP A 32 23.01 -4.77 7.54
CA ASP A 32 24.00 -4.14 8.44
C ASP A 32 24.94 -3.13 7.75
N THR A 33 25.05 -3.18 6.42
CA THR A 33 25.97 -2.33 5.65
C THR A 33 25.19 -1.56 4.60
N ARG A 34 25.31 -0.22 4.62
CA ARG A 34 24.77 0.64 3.55
C ARG A 34 25.40 0.25 2.22
N ASP A 35 24.59 -0.24 1.30
CA ASP A 35 25.02 -0.67 -0.03
C ASP A 35 24.44 0.26 -1.09
N TYR A 36 25.31 1.10 -1.66
CA TYR A 36 24.97 2.03 -2.74
C TYR A 36 24.39 1.33 -3.99
N SER A 37 24.66 0.04 -4.17
CA SER A 37 24.06 -0.74 -5.25
C SER A 37 22.54 -0.93 -5.09
N PHE A 38 21.97 -0.62 -3.92
CA PHE A 38 20.54 -0.73 -3.64
C PHE A 38 19.75 0.52 -4.11
N VAL A 39 20.42 1.62 -4.48
CA VAL A 39 19.74 2.85 -4.92
C VAL A 39 18.71 2.60 -6.05
N PRO A 40 19.00 1.84 -7.12
CA PRO A 40 17.99 1.52 -8.13
C PRO A 40 16.76 0.81 -7.56
N PHE A 41 16.97 -0.11 -6.61
CA PHE A 41 15.89 -0.82 -5.92
C PHE A 41 15.06 0.12 -5.05
N TYR A 42 15.70 0.97 -4.25
CA TYR A 42 15.03 1.99 -3.44
C TYR A 42 14.13 2.89 -4.28
N VAL A 43 14.64 3.39 -5.41
CA VAL A 43 13.85 4.21 -6.34
C VAL A 43 12.67 3.41 -6.92
N ALA A 44 12.88 2.15 -7.33
CA ALA A 44 11.82 1.31 -7.90
C ALA A 44 10.72 0.99 -6.87
N VAL A 45 11.09 0.66 -5.63
CA VAL A 45 10.15 0.46 -4.52
C VAL A 45 9.34 1.74 -4.29
N ALA A 46 9.99 2.89 -4.23
CA ALA A 46 9.29 4.15 -3.97
C ALA A 46 8.28 4.50 -5.08
N ASN A 47 8.63 4.27 -6.35
CA ASN A 47 7.71 4.45 -7.47
C ASN A 47 6.50 3.50 -7.39
N TYR A 48 6.73 2.26 -7.00
CA TYR A 48 5.66 1.29 -6.81
C TYR A 48 4.74 1.68 -5.63
N MET A 49 5.31 2.08 -4.49
CA MET A 49 4.56 2.54 -3.32
C MET A 49 3.73 3.79 -3.62
N GLU A 50 4.26 4.75 -4.39
CA GLU A 50 3.52 5.94 -4.82
C GLU A 50 2.23 5.56 -5.56
N ALA A 51 2.32 4.61 -6.51
CA ALA A 51 1.17 4.16 -7.29
C ALA A 51 0.17 3.34 -6.45
N SER A 52 0.65 2.37 -5.67
CA SER A 52 -0.22 1.49 -4.88
C SER A 52 -0.86 2.19 -3.68
N MET A 53 -0.08 2.89 -2.87
CA MET A 53 -0.60 3.58 -1.69
C MET A 53 -1.42 4.81 -2.05
N GLY A 54 -1.09 5.50 -3.15
CA GLY A 54 -1.90 6.59 -3.67
C GLY A 54 -3.33 6.14 -3.97
N ARG A 55 -3.48 5.07 -4.75
CA ARG A 55 -4.79 4.52 -5.12
C ARG A 55 -5.55 3.95 -3.91
N LEU A 56 -4.88 3.19 -3.03
CA LEU A 56 -5.53 2.64 -1.83
C LEU A 56 -6.05 3.75 -0.89
N ASN A 57 -5.29 4.84 -0.73
CA ASN A 57 -5.77 6.00 0.03
C ASN A 57 -7.02 6.62 -0.61
N GLU A 58 -7.09 6.71 -1.93
CA GLU A 58 -8.28 7.19 -2.65
C GLU A 58 -9.48 6.26 -2.46
N GLN A 59 -9.27 4.95 -2.48
CA GLN A 59 -10.31 3.98 -2.15
C GLN A 59 -10.84 4.16 -0.73
N ASP A 60 -9.94 4.32 0.26
CA ASP A 60 -10.35 4.53 1.65
C ASP A 60 -11.14 5.84 1.82
N ILE A 61 -10.75 6.92 1.13
CA ILE A 61 -11.52 8.17 1.14
C ILE A 61 -12.92 7.97 0.57
N LYS A 62 -13.05 7.27 -0.56
CA LYS A 62 -14.35 6.94 -1.16
C LYS A 62 -15.20 6.08 -0.21
N MET A 63 -14.60 5.08 0.41
CA MET A 63 -15.24 4.22 1.40
C MET A 63 -15.79 5.05 2.57
N LEU A 64 -15.00 5.97 3.14
CA LEU A 64 -15.43 6.82 4.26
C LEU A 64 -16.54 7.79 3.85
N GLY A 65 -16.48 8.35 2.64
CA GLY A 65 -17.56 9.15 2.08
C GLY A 65 -18.88 8.37 2.00
N ARG A 66 -18.81 7.16 1.44
CA ARG A 66 -19.96 6.27 1.30
C ARG A 66 -20.53 5.79 2.64
N LEU A 67 -19.65 5.54 3.62
CA LEU A 67 -20.06 5.22 4.99
C LEU A 67 -20.90 6.35 5.59
N ARG A 68 -20.43 7.61 5.47
CA ARG A 68 -21.18 8.77 5.97
C ARG A 68 -22.53 8.92 5.28
N GLU A 69 -22.58 8.76 3.97
CA GLU A 69 -23.84 8.83 3.20
C GLU A 69 -24.86 7.81 3.70
N LYS A 70 -24.45 6.56 3.92
CA LYS A 70 -25.36 5.48 4.33
C LYS A 70 -25.74 5.51 5.80
N LEU A 71 -24.86 6.02 6.67
CA LEU A 71 -25.19 6.22 8.07
C LEU A 71 -26.23 7.32 8.25
N GLY A 72 -26.16 8.38 7.44
CA GLY A 72 -27.04 9.55 7.56
C GLY A 72 -26.80 10.30 8.87
N ASN A 73 -27.35 9.80 9.98
CA ASN A 73 -27.11 10.29 11.33
C ASN A 73 -26.26 9.28 12.11
N ALA A 74 -24.94 9.36 11.94
CA ALA A 74 -24.01 8.52 12.67
C ALA A 74 -24.06 8.79 14.17
N THR A 75 -23.92 7.73 14.97
CA THR A 75 -23.72 7.84 16.41
C THR A 75 -22.35 8.47 16.73
N PRO A 76 -22.13 9.02 17.95
CA PRO A 76 -20.82 9.54 18.33
C PRO A 76 -19.68 8.51 18.21
N GLU A 77 -19.98 7.23 18.44
CA GLU A 77 -19.01 6.14 18.27
C GLU A 77 -18.66 5.91 16.79
N GLU A 78 -19.66 5.90 15.90
CA GLU A 78 -19.44 5.76 14.45
C GLU A 78 -18.68 6.97 13.87
N GLU A 79 -18.95 8.18 14.35
CA GLU A 79 -18.18 9.37 13.96
C GLU A 79 -16.71 9.29 14.41
N GLU A 80 -16.45 8.82 15.63
CA GLU A 80 -15.08 8.65 16.12
C GLU A 80 -14.32 7.59 15.33
N ILE A 81 -14.98 6.48 14.96
CA ILE A 81 -14.39 5.45 14.08
C ILE A 81 -14.01 6.06 12.73
N ILE A 82 -14.90 6.82 12.10
CA ILE A 82 -14.63 7.47 10.81
C ILE A 82 -13.50 8.51 10.95
N ALA A 83 -13.50 9.30 12.01
CA ALA A 83 -12.47 10.29 12.29
C ALA A 83 -11.09 9.64 12.49
N GLU A 84 -11.03 8.49 13.16
CA GLU A 84 -9.77 7.75 13.35
C GLU A 84 -9.19 7.25 12.02
N VAL A 85 -10.03 6.77 11.09
CA VAL A 85 -9.54 6.39 9.76
C VAL A 85 -8.99 7.61 9.02
N HIS A 86 -9.66 8.76 9.07
CA HIS A 86 -9.13 10.00 8.46
C HIS A 86 -7.75 10.38 9.03
N ARG A 87 -7.59 10.37 10.36
CA ARG A 87 -6.29 10.70 11.01
C ARG A 87 -5.17 9.76 10.54
N ARG A 88 -5.48 8.49 10.34
CA ARG A 88 -4.52 7.49 9.86
C ARG A 88 -4.17 7.68 8.38
N LEU A 89 -5.16 8.02 7.55
CA LEU A 89 -4.92 8.36 6.14
C LEU A 89 -4.08 9.62 5.99
N ASP A 90 -4.35 10.65 6.79
CA ASP A 90 -3.57 11.88 6.78
C ASP A 90 -2.13 11.63 7.21
N GLY A 91 -1.91 10.88 8.30
CA GLY A 91 -0.55 10.50 8.71
C GLY A 91 0.15 9.64 7.65
N ASN A 92 -0.54 8.68 7.03
CA ASN A 92 0.02 7.88 5.94
C ASN A 92 0.47 8.76 4.75
N ARG A 93 -0.35 9.76 4.37
CA ARG A 93 -0.01 10.73 3.32
C ARG A 93 1.20 11.58 3.67
N GLU A 94 1.32 12.02 4.92
CA GLU A 94 2.48 12.78 5.38
C GLU A 94 3.77 11.96 5.33
N HIS A 95 3.74 10.70 5.79
CA HIS A 95 4.88 9.81 5.71
C HIS A 95 5.24 9.47 4.26
N LEU A 96 4.25 9.16 3.41
CA LEU A 96 4.47 8.91 1.98
C LEU A 96 5.11 10.13 1.31
N LYS A 97 4.65 11.35 1.61
CA LYS A 97 5.23 12.58 1.05
C LYS A 97 6.72 12.73 1.41
N LYS A 98 7.10 12.46 2.66
CA LYS A 98 8.51 12.52 3.10
C LYS A 98 9.35 11.47 2.38
N PHE A 99 8.84 10.24 2.33
CA PHE A 99 9.48 9.13 1.62
C PHE A 99 9.72 9.44 0.13
N LEU A 100 8.74 10.02 -0.56
CA LEU A 100 8.89 10.40 -1.98
C LEU A 100 9.84 11.58 -2.21
N ALA A 101 10.01 12.46 -1.21
CA ALA A 101 11.01 13.51 -1.26
C ALA A 101 12.43 12.92 -1.18
N CYS A 102 12.67 11.95 -0.29
CA CYS A 102 13.95 11.22 -0.23
C CYS A 102 14.23 10.44 -1.52
N ARG A 103 13.22 9.79 -2.12
CA ARG A 103 13.36 9.18 -3.46
C ARG A 103 13.84 10.19 -4.50
N ALA A 104 13.26 11.39 -4.53
CA ALA A 104 13.64 12.42 -5.49
C ALA A 104 15.12 12.85 -5.30
N ALA A 105 15.60 12.91 -4.05
CA ALA A 105 17.01 13.15 -3.75
C ALA A 105 17.91 12.04 -4.32
N LEU A 106 17.61 10.76 -4.05
CA LEU A 106 18.34 9.61 -4.62
C LEU A 106 18.37 9.64 -6.15
N ALA A 107 17.23 9.92 -6.79
CA ALA A 107 17.12 9.95 -8.25
C ALA A 107 17.94 11.10 -8.90
N SER A 108 18.30 12.13 -8.13
CA SER A 108 19.08 13.28 -8.61
C SER A 108 20.60 13.04 -8.64
N ASN A 109 21.05 11.79 -8.41
CA ASN A 109 22.46 11.40 -8.24
C ASN A 109 23.15 12.02 -7.02
N GLN A 110 22.39 12.52 -6.05
CA GLN A 110 22.87 12.79 -4.69
C GLN A 110 22.86 11.46 -3.93
N ASN A 111 23.78 10.56 -4.30
CA ASN A 111 23.94 9.27 -3.64
C ASN A 111 25.14 9.33 -2.72
N ASP A 112 25.18 10.33 -1.84
CA ASP A 112 26.15 10.38 -0.75
C ASP A 112 25.61 9.63 0.48
N ASP A 113 26.50 9.40 1.46
CA ASP A 113 26.17 8.68 2.70
C ASP A 113 24.99 9.32 3.45
N GLU A 114 24.86 10.66 3.40
CA GLU A 114 23.82 11.42 4.08
C GLU A 114 22.46 11.20 3.41
N THR A 115 22.39 11.32 2.08
CA THR A 115 21.14 11.14 1.34
C THR A 115 20.60 9.71 1.44
N ILE A 116 21.49 8.71 1.43
CA ILE A 116 21.09 7.32 1.63
C ILE A 116 20.63 7.09 3.07
N ALA A 117 21.32 7.65 4.07
CA ALA A 117 20.89 7.56 5.47
C ALA A 117 19.50 8.18 5.68
N ASP A 118 19.27 9.37 5.13
CA ASP A 118 17.99 10.07 5.21
C ASP A 118 16.87 9.26 4.56
N TYR A 119 17.16 8.64 3.40
CA TYR A 119 16.21 7.74 2.75
C TYR A 119 15.91 6.53 3.62
N GLU A 120 16.93 5.85 4.16
CA GLU A 120 16.75 4.64 4.97
C GLU A 120 15.96 4.93 6.25
N GLU A 121 16.30 5.99 6.98
CA GLU A 121 15.58 6.44 8.18
C GLU A 121 14.12 6.79 7.86
N THR A 122 13.90 7.57 6.81
CA THR A 122 12.54 7.96 6.39
C THR A 122 11.72 6.75 5.95
N SER A 123 12.35 5.80 5.26
CA SER A 123 11.71 4.57 4.78
C SER A 123 11.33 3.66 5.95
N HIS A 124 12.21 3.49 6.94
CA HIS A 124 11.90 2.77 8.19
C HIS A 124 10.69 3.39 8.89
N ALA A 125 10.70 4.71 9.09
CA ALA A 125 9.59 5.42 9.72
C ALA A 125 8.27 5.25 8.95
N TYR A 126 8.33 5.23 7.61
CA TYR A 126 7.15 5.00 6.78
C TYR A 126 6.61 3.57 6.89
N VAL A 127 7.49 2.56 6.76
CA VAL A 127 7.14 1.14 6.88
C VAL A 127 6.57 0.84 8.27
N ASP A 128 7.17 1.40 9.32
CA ASP A 128 6.66 1.27 10.69
C ASP A 128 5.29 1.93 10.87
N TYR A 129 5.07 3.09 10.26
CA TYR A 129 3.75 3.72 10.27
C TYR A 129 2.71 2.81 9.63
N ILE A 130 2.99 2.25 8.45
CA ILE A 130 2.07 1.33 7.75
C ILE A 130 1.77 0.11 8.63
N HIS A 131 2.79 -0.56 9.17
CA HIS A 131 2.58 -1.74 10.00
C HIS A 131 1.78 -1.45 11.28
N ASN A 132 2.13 -0.37 11.99
CA ASN A 132 1.55 -0.08 13.30
C ASN A 132 0.20 0.64 13.21
N ARG A 133 0.00 1.44 12.16
CA ARG A 133 -1.15 2.34 12.01
C ARG A 133 -2.05 2.00 10.85
N MET A 134 -1.68 1.21 9.85
CA MET A 134 -2.59 0.91 8.74
C MET A 134 -3.27 -0.47 8.88
N GLY A 135 -2.69 -1.46 9.56
CA GLY A 135 -3.23 -2.84 9.58
C GLY A 135 -4.60 -3.07 10.28
N HIS A 136 -5.08 -2.18 11.15
CA HIS A 136 -6.29 -2.43 11.96
C HIS A 136 -7.54 -1.70 11.41
N HIS A 137 -8.34 -2.33 10.56
CA HIS A 137 -9.58 -1.74 10.02
C HIS A 137 -10.89 -2.34 10.54
N ALA A 138 -10.85 -3.19 11.56
CA ALA A 138 -12.03 -3.98 11.96
C ALA A 138 -13.28 -3.13 12.21
N PRO A 139 -13.25 -2.01 12.97
CA PRO A 139 -14.46 -1.25 13.26
C PRO A 139 -15.09 -0.59 12.02
N SER A 140 -14.33 0.07 11.16
CA SER A 140 -14.86 0.69 9.93
C SER A 140 -15.29 -0.35 8.89
N THR A 141 -14.57 -1.48 8.82
CA THR A 141 -14.92 -2.61 7.95
C THR A 141 -16.23 -3.26 8.40
N ASP A 142 -16.48 -3.36 9.70
CA ASP A 142 -17.72 -3.93 10.24
C ASP A 142 -18.93 -3.03 9.98
N ILE A 143 -18.77 -1.70 10.06
CA ILE A 143 -19.80 -0.76 9.61
C ILE A 143 -20.05 -0.94 8.11
N ALA A 144 -18.98 -1.00 7.29
CA ALA A 144 -19.11 -1.19 5.85
C ALA A 144 -19.84 -2.49 5.50
N ARG A 145 -19.49 -3.62 6.12
CA ARG A 145 -20.18 -4.91 5.93
C ARG A 145 -21.68 -4.87 6.24
N ARG A 146 -22.08 -4.06 7.21
CA ARG A 146 -23.49 -3.90 7.60
C ARG A 146 -24.28 -3.06 6.61
N LEU A 147 -23.65 -2.09 5.95
CA LEU A 147 -24.32 -1.06 5.16
C LEU A 147 -24.13 -1.21 3.64
N PHE A 148 -23.04 -1.81 3.21
CA PHE A 148 -22.65 -1.87 1.81
C PHE A 148 -23.22 -3.10 1.14
N ASP A 149 -23.71 -2.91 -0.07
CA ASP A 149 -24.01 -3.96 -1.02
C ASP A 149 -22.86 -4.11 -2.05
N GLU A 150 -23.00 -5.04 -2.98
CA GLU A 150 -21.99 -5.30 -4.00
C GLU A 150 -21.70 -4.08 -4.89
N SER A 151 -22.70 -3.24 -5.18
CA SER A 151 -22.51 -2.06 -6.02
C SER A 151 -21.62 -1.02 -5.36
N ASP A 152 -21.73 -0.86 -4.03
CA ASP A 152 -20.84 0.02 -3.27
C ASP A 152 -19.39 -0.42 -3.38
N TRP A 153 -19.13 -1.73 -3.28
CA TRP A 153 -17.78 -2.27 -3.38
C TRP A 153 -17.19 -2.12 -4.79
N ILE A 154 -18.02 -2.25 -5.83
CA ILE A 154 -17.59 -2.03 -7.22
C ILE A 154 -17.24 -0.55 -7.43
N ASP A 155 -18.07 0.37 -6.95
CA ASP A 155 -17.85 1.81 -7.09
C ASP A 155 -16.61 2.28 -6.30
N ILE A 156 -16.40 1.75 -5.09
CA ILE A 156 -15.23 2.05 -4.26
C ILE A 156 -13.95 1.43 -4.85
N ALA A 157 -14.07 0.22 -5.42
CA ALA A 157 -12.94 -0.48 -6.01
C ALA A 157 -12.29 0.33 -7.14
N ASP A 158 -13.10 1.08 -7.89
CA ASP A 158 -12.66 1.97 -8.97
C ASP A 158 -11.65 1.29 -9.90
N ILE A 159 -12.13 0.22 -10.51
CA ILE A 159 -11.30 -0.73 -11.24
C ILE A 159 -10.89 -0.11 -12.56
N ASP A 160 -9.64 0.32 -12.61
CA ASP A 160 -8.98 0.85 -13.78
C ASP A 160 -7.97 -0.18 -14.30
N GLU A 161 -8.23 -0.73 -15.50
CA GLU A 161 -7.32 -1.69 -16.13
C GLU A 161 -5.98 -1.05 -16.50
N GLU A 162 -5.97 0.24 -16.88
CA GLU A 162 -4.75 0.97 -17.20
C GLU A 162 -3.86 1.10 -15.96
N TYR A 163 -4.48 1.38 -14.80
CA TYR A 163 -3.81 1.35 -13.51
C TYR A 163 -3.14 -0.01 -13.26
N PHE A 164 -3.86 -1.13 -13.41
CA PHE A 164 -3.29 -2.45 -13.12
C PHE A 164 -2.18 -2.86 -14.09
N VAL A 165 -2.21 -2.40 -15.34
CA VAL A 165 -1.09 -2.59 -16.28
C VAL A 165 0.14 -1.87 -15.75
N LYS A 166 0.01 -0.57 -15.43
CA LYS A 166 1.10 0.26 -14.92
C LYS A 166 1.65 -0.25 -13.58
N GLU A 167 0.76 -0.63 -12.66
CA GLU A 167 1.14 -1.18 -11.35
C GLU A 167 1.95 -2.47 -11.50
N LYS A 168 1.56 -3.38 -12.40
CA LYS A 168 2.33 -4.60 -12.70
C LYS A 168 3.69 -4.31 -13.33
N GLU A 169 3.79 -3.28 -14.17
CA GLU A 169 5.07 -2.84 -14.74
C GLU A 169 6.02 -2.28 -13.67
N LEU A 170 5.50 -1.44 -12.77
CA LEU A 170 6.24 -0.93 -11.61
C LEU A 170 6.73 -2.07 -10.71
N TYR A 171 5.85 -3.05 -10.45
CA TYR A 171 6.22 -4.22 -9.65
C TYR A 171 7.31 -5.07 -10.32
N LYS A 172 7.24 -5.25 -11.65
CA LYS A 172 8.30 -5.96 -12.40
C LYS A 172 9.64 -5.23 -12.31
N GLU A 173 9.65 -3.90 -12.40
CA GLU A 173 10.89 -3.13 -12.29
C GLU A 173 11.48 -3.22 -10.87
N LEU A 174 10.64 -3.20 -9.84
CA LEU A 174 11.03 -3.49 -8.47
C LEU A 174 11.73 -4.86 -8.38
N LEU A 175 11.11 -5.92 -8.90
CA LEU A 175 11.68 -7.26 -8.87
C LEU A 175 13.01 -7.37 -9.61
N LYS A 176 13.17 -6.64 -10.71
CA LYS A 176 14.39 -6.62 -11.53
C LYS A 176 15.54 -5.90 -10.85
N THR A 177 15.25 -4.85 -10.08
CA THR A 177 16.25 -4.05 -9.36
C THR A 177 16.60 -4.62 -7.99
N ARG A 178 15.78 -5.54 -7.46
CA ARG A 178 15.99 -6.22 -6.18
C ARG A 178 17.42 -6.80 -6.07
N PRO A 179 18.18 -6.42 -5.02
CA PRO A 179 19.47 -7.04 -4.73
C PRO A 179 19.31 -8.53 -4.39
N GLU A 180 20.30 -9.36 -4.73
CA GLU A 180 20.25 -10.80 -4.44
C GLU A 180 20.14 -11.10 -2.94
N SER A 181 20.74 -10.25 -2.09
CA SER A 181 20.71 -10.33 -0.63
C SER A 181 19.36 -9.99 -0.01
N VAL A 182 18.45 -9.34 -0.74
CA VAL A 182 17.12 -8.96 -0.24
C VAL A 182 16.13 -10.08 -0.58
N PRO A 183 15.58 -10.84 0.38
CA PRO A 183 14.64 -11.92 0.08
C PRO A 183 13.35 -11.42 -0.57
N LEU A 184 12.73 -12.23 -1.42
CA LEU A 184 11.49 -11.89 -2.13
C LEU A 184 10.26 -11.72 -1.22
N GLY A 185 10.36 -12.03 0.08
CA GLY A 185 9.24 -12.08 1.02
C GLY A 185 8.40 -13.37 0.86
N MET A 186 7.78 -13.84 1.94
CA MET A 186 6.97 -15.08 1.94
C MET A 186 5.54 -14.84 1.42
N ALA A 187 5.06 -13.59 1.45
CA ALA A 187 3.64 -13.28 1.27
C ALA A 187 3.11 -13.38 -0.17
N ALA A 188 3.95 -13.33 -1.21
CA ALA A 188 3.46 -13.34 -2.59
C ALA A 188 2.85 -14.69 -2.99
N GLU A 189 3.43 -15.79 -2.53
CA GLU A 189 3.01 -17.16 -2.87
C GLU A 189 1.91 -17.65 -1.93
N GLU A 190 2.05 -17.42 -0.62
CA GLU A 190 1.04 -17.81 0.38
C GLU A 190 -0.28 -17.04 0.24
N TYR A 191 -0.26 -15.75 -0.12
CA TYR A 191 -1.49 -14.95 -0.25
C TYR A 191 -2.35 -15.38 -1.44
N VAL A 192 -1.72 -15.75 -2.55
CA VAL A 192 -2.41 -16.30 -3.73
C VAL A 192 -2.96 -17.70 -3.43
N GLU A 193 -2.27 -18.49 -2.61
CA GLU A 193 -2.68 -19.83 -2.25
C GLU A 193 -3.79 -19.85 -1.17
N GLN A 194 -3.70 -18.99 -0.15
CA GLN A 194 -4.73 -18.83 0.91
C GLN A 194 -6.02 -18.21 0.37
N TYR A 195 -5.94 -17.24 -0.54
CA TYR A 195 -7.15 -16.70 -1.17
C TYR A 195 -7.90 -17.74 -2.02
N ARG A 196 -7.17 -18.67 -2.63
CA ARG A 196 -7.76 -19.80 -3.37
C ARG A 196 -8.39 -20.82 -2.43
N SER A 197 -7.84 -21.04 -1.24
CA SER A 197 -8.40 -21.98 -0.26
C SER A 197 -9.65 -21.46 0.45
N ASP A 198 -9.76 -20.16 0.71
CA ASP A 198 -10.91 -19.56 1.42
C ASP A 198 -12.19 -19.45 0.55
N ARG A 199 -12.09 -19.80 -0.74
CA ARG A 199 -13.21 -19.88 -1.69
C ARG A 199 -13.44 -21.30 -2.25
N GLY A 200 -12.76 -22.29 -1.68
CA GLY A 200 -12.96 -23.72 -1.97
C GLY A 200 -14.07 -24.33 -1.13
#